data_AF-A0A4R1JWD6-F1
#
_entry.id   AF-A0A4R1JWD6-F1
#
_cell.length_a   1.000
_cell.length_b   1.000
_cell.length_c   1.000
_cell.angle_alpha   90.00
_cell.angle_beta   90.00
_cell.angle_gamma   90.00
#
_symmetry.space_group_name_H-M   'P 1'
#
loop_
_entity.id
_entity.type
_entity.pdbx_description
1 polymer ?
#
loop_
_entity_poly.entity_id
_entity_poly.type
_entity_poly.pdbx_seq_one_letter_code
_entity_poly.pdbx_strand_id
1 'polypeptide(L)'
;MTKFSKTVLIGDLLLSSIYTYADEGPRDYILTIATGNGKVTDFNLASAENSSFNIFDQNYDLVYARESEITNLEISSTISLEGYSSGIYFLEIIENDKATIHRINVEAKKVKNKTIKQCPSLQR
;
A
#
# COMPACT_ATOMS: atom_id res chain seq x y z
N MET A 1 3.37 61.75 15.04
CA MET A 1 3.76 60.32 15.07
C MET A 1 2.65 59.51 14.42
N THR A 2 2.88 58.96 13.24
CA THR A 2 2.00 57.96 12.61
C THR A 2 2.86 56.75 12.28
N LYS A 3 2.62 55.63 12.97
CA LYS A 3 3.33 54.38 12.74
C LYS A 3 2.45 53.50 11.85
N PHE A 4 2.86 53.31 10.60
CA PHE A 4 2.28 52.28 9.74
C PHE A 4 2.88 50.93 10.16
N SER A 5 2.11 50.12 10.87
CA SER A 5 2.50 48.75 11.16
C SER A 5 2.47 47.93 9.87
N LYS A 6 3.63 47.41 9.47
CA LYS A 6 3.81 46.45 8.37
C LYS A 6 3.29 45.09 8.86
N THR A 7 1.99 44.83 8.73
CA THR A 7 1.46 43.48 8.87
C THR A 7 1.74 42.75 7.56
N VAL A 8 2.82 41.98 7.53
CA VAL A 8 3.06 40.98 6.50
C VAL A 8 2.01 39.90 6.71
N LEU A 9 1.06 39.79 5.77
CA LEU A 9 0.15 38.66 5.69
C LEU A 9 0.94 37.47 5.16
N ILE A 10 1.57 36.70 6.06
CA ILE A 10 2.03 35.35 5.75
C ILE A 10 0.78 34.47 5.82
N GLY A 11 -0.05 34.56 4.78
CA GLY A 11 -1.09 33.58 4.56
C GLY A 11 -0.42 32.36 3.99
N ASP A 12 -0.26 31.31 4.81
CA ASP A 12 -0.01 29.98 4.28
C ASP A 12 -1.08 29.71 3.23
N LEU A 13 -0.64 29.60 1.98
CA LEU A 13 -1.46 29.18 0.87
C LEU A 13 -1.87 27.73 1.23
N LEU A 14 -2.99 27.59 1.92
CA LEU A 14 -3.69 26.31 2.04
C LEU A 14 -3.98 25.88 0.60
N LEU A 15 -3.06 25.09 0.04
CA LEU A 15 -3.33 24.25 -1.11
C LEU A 15 -4.42 23.30 -0.63
N SER A 16 -5.67 23.73 -0.72
CA SER A 16 -6.77 22.80 -0.87
C SER A 16 -6.49 22.11 -2.19
N SER A 17 -5.86 20.95 -2.12
CA SER A 17 -5.70 20.05 -3.25
C SER A 17 -7.07 19.95 -3.92
N ILE A 18 -7.16 20.55 -5.10
CA ILE A 18 -8.22 20.35 -6.06
C ILE A 18 -8.39 18.83 -6.20
N TYR A 19 -9.43 18.27 -5.59
CA TYR A 19 -9.90 16.94 -5.95
C TYR A 19 -10.34 17.05 -7.41
N THR A 20 -9.49 16.57 -8.30
CA THR A 20 -9.77 16.54 -9.73
C THR A 20 -11.09 15.81 -9.92
N TYR A 21 -11.98 16.47 -10.66
CA TYR A 21 -13.28 15.99 -11.12
C TYR A 21 -13.21 14.50 -11.52
N ALA A 22 -14.19 13.71 -11.08
CA ALA A 22 -14.28 12.30 -11.43
C ALA A 22 -14.28 12.14 -12.95
N ASP A 23 -13.21 11.55 -13.48
CA ASP A 23 -13.20 10.99 -14.83
C ASP A 23 -14.16 9.80 -14.83
N GLU A 24 -15.24 9.83 -15.60
CA GLU A 24 -16.34 8.83 -15.58
C GLU A 24 -16.03 7.60 -16.46
N GLY A 25 -14.78 7.46 -16.93
CA GLY A 25 -14.34 6.28 -17.68
C GLY A 25 -13.98 5.09 -16.79
N PRO A 26 -13.97 3.84 -17.32
CA PRO A 26 -13.40 2.70 -16.62
C PRO A 26 -11.94 3.03 -16.28
N ARG A 27 -11.62 3.06 -14.98
CA ARG A 27 -10.28 3.33 -14.50
C ARG A 27 -9.60 2.00 -14.17
N ASP A 28 -8.43 1.80 -14.77
CA ASP A 28 -7.55 0.71 -14.38
C ASP A 28 -7.26 0.83 -12.88
N TYR A 29 -7.50 -0.23 -12.14
CA TYR A 29 -7.25 -0.29 -10.70
C TYR A 29 -5.99 -1.08 -10.43
N ILE A 30 -5.10 -0.52 -9.61
CA ILE A 30 -3.83 -1.17 -9.25
C ILE A 30 -3.93 -1.70 -7.83
N LEU A 31 -3.90 -3.03 -7.68
CA LEU A 31 -3.75 -3.69 -6.39
C LEU A 31 -2.28 -4.02 -6.17
N THR A 32 -1.69 -3.42 -5.15
CA THR A 32 -0.29 -3.66 -4.76
C THR A 32 -0.23 -4.60 -3.57
N ILE A 33 0.57 -5.67 -3.68
CA ILE A 33 0.91 -6.57 -2.57
C ILE A 33 2.34 -6.28 -2.12
N ALA A 34 2.49 -5.76 -0.90
CA ALA A 34 3.79 -5.58 -0.26
C ALA A 34 4.10 -6.76 0.67
N THR A 35 5.30 -7.32 0.61
CA THR A 35 5.71 -8.46 1.44
C THR A 35 6.84 -8.07 2.39
N GLY A 36 6.97 -8.79 3.53
CA GLY A 36 7.92 -8.48 4.61
C GLY A 36 9.39 -8.34 4.23
N ASN A 37 9.82 -8.91 3.11
CA ASN A 37 11.20 -8.77 2.60
C ASN A 37 11.41 -7.50 1.75
N GLY A 38 10.39 -6.66 1.58
CA GLY A 38 10.41 -5.47 0.72
C GLY A 38 10.09 -5.75 -0.74
N LYS A 39 9.70 -6.98 -1.11
CA LYS A 39 9.20 -7.29 -2.45
C LYS A 39 7.76 -6.79 -2.58
N VAL A 40 7.51 -6.09 -3.67
CA VAL A 40 6.20 -5.52 -4.03
C VAL A 40 5.75 -6.18 -5.35
N THR A 41 4.46 -6.45 -5.50
CA THR A 41 3.88 -7.02 -6.72
C THR A 41 2.56 -6.32 -7.01
N ASP A 42 2.44 -5.80 -8.23
CA ASP A 42 1.26 -5.05 -8.68
C ASP A 42 0.39 -5.93 -9.58
N PHE A 43 -0.92 -5.84 -9.36
CA PHE A 43 -1.96 -6.48 -10.15
C PHE A 43 -2.81 -5.38 -10.78
N ASN A 44 -2.94 -5.41 -12.11
CA ASN A 44 -3.80 -4.47 -12.84
C ASN A 44 -5.16 -5.11 -13.05
N LEU A 45 -6.21 -4.41 -12.63
CA LEU A 45 -7.61 -4.82 -12.74
C LEU A 45 -8.34 -3.85 -13.65
N ALA A 46 -9.36 -4.34 -14.35
CA ALA A 46 -10.15 -3.49 -15.24
C ALA A 46 -11.06 -2.54 -14.47
N SER A 47 -11.52 -2.93 -13.27
CA SER A 47 -12.22 -2.04 -12.34
C SER A 47 -12.05 -2.44 -10.87
N ALA A 48 -12.09 -1.44 -9.98
CA ALA A 48 -12.27 -1.64 -8.55
C ALA A 48 -13.72 -1.94 -8.18
N GLU A 49 -14.68 -1.52 -9.00
CA GLU A 49 -16.10 -1.61 -8.71
C GLU A 49 -16.55 -3.08 -8.67
N ASN A 50 -17.25 -3.47 -7.61
CA ASN A 50 -17.69 -4.85 -7.36
C ASN A 50 -16.55 -5.89 -7.30
N SER A 51 -15.34 -5.44 -6.98
CA SER A 51 -14.20 -6.34 -6.77
C SER A 51 -14.07 -6.74 -5.29
N SER A 52 -13.70 -7.97 -5.03
CA SER A 52 -13.28 -8.41 -3.69
C SER A 52 -11.92 -9.11 -3.73
N PHE A 53 -11.17 -8.92 -2.65
CA PHE A 53 -9.79 -9.37 -2.50
C PHE A 53 -9.70 -10.25 -1.25
N ASN A 54 -9.44 -11.54 -1.47
CA ASN A 54 -9.21 -12.49 -0.39
C ASN A 54 -7.77 -12.97 -0.45
N ILE A 55 -7.13 -13.12 0.70
CA ILE A 55 -5.83 -13.78 0.81
C ILE A 55 -5.99 -14.99 1.71
N PHE A 56 -5.52 -16.12 1.21
CA PHE A 56 -5.44 -17.37 1.93
C PHE A 56 -3.99 -17.75 2.19
N ASP A 57 -3.75 -18.43 3.31
CA ASP A 57 -2.45 -19.05 3.57
C ASP A 57 -2.28 -20.38 2.81
N GLN A 58 -1.16 -21.08 3.05
CA GLN A 58 -0.85 -22.36 2.42
C GLN A 58 -1.84 -23.49 2.77
N ASN A 59 -2.57 -23.38 3.87
CA ASN A 59 -3.59 -24.34 4.29
C ASN A 59 -4.98 -23.97 3.74
N TYR A 60 -5.07 -22.91 2.94
CA TYR A 60 -6.32 -22.29 2.49
C TYR A 60 -7.16 -21.66 3.62
N ASP A 61 -6.51 -21.27 4.73
CA ASP A 61 -7.17 -20.49 5.77
C ASP A 61 -7.22 -19.02 5.36
N LEU A 62 -8.37 -18.37 5.53
CA LEU A 62 -8.56 -16.95 5.19
C LEU A 62 -7.78 -16.06 6.16
N VAL A 63 -6.84 -15.28 5.63
CA VAL A 63 -5.99 -14.38 6.43
C VAL A 63 -6.28 -12.90 6.21
N TYR A 64 -6.88 -12.56 5.07
CA TYR A 64 -7.30 -11.20 4.74
C TYR A 64 -8.52 -11.25 3.83
N ALA A 65 -9.48 -10.37 4.06
CA ALA A 65 -10.60 -10.13 3.16
C ALA A 65 -10.89 -8.64 3.11
N ARG A 66 -11.10 -8.14 1.90
CA ARG A 66 -11.57 -6.78 1.65
C ARG A 66 -12.52 -6.81 0.47
N GLU A 67 -13.70 -6.24 0.67
CA GLU A 67 -14.53 -5.79 -0.44
C GLU A 67 -14.07 -4.41 -0.86
N SER A 68 -14.02 -4.14 -2.16
CA SER A 68 -13.82 -2.77 -2.65
C SER A 68 -14.97 -1.93 -2.12
N GLU A 69 -14.66 -0.91 -1.31
CA GLU A 69 -15.68 0.01 -0.83
C GLU A 69 -16.31 0.68 -2.05
N ILE A 70 -17.64 0.71 -2.10
CA ILE A 70 -18.53 1.14 -3.22
C ILE A 70 -18.24 2.58 -3.72
N THR A 71 -17.22 3.24 -3.19
CA THR A 71 -16.70 4.52 -3.64
C THR A 71 -15.70 4.35 -4.79
N ASN A 72 -16.18 4.66 -5.99
CA ASN A 72 -15.52 4.77 -7.31
C ASN A 72 -14.29 5.73 -7.38
N LEU A 73 -13.73 6.08 -6.22
CA LEU A 73 -12.64 7.05 -6.03
C LEU A 73 -11.31 6.36 -5.72
N GLU A 74 -11.32 5.11 -5.24
CA GLU A 74 -10.07 4.36 -4.99
C GLU A 74 -9.53 3.80 -6.31
N ILE A 75 -8.45 4.39 -6.81
CA ILE A 75 -7.79 3.98 -8.08
C ILE A 75 -6.61 3.02 -7.84
N SER A 76 -6.22 2.82 -6.58
CA SER A 76 -5.22 1.84 -6.18
C SER A 76 -5.33 1.54 -4.69
N SER A 77 -4.94 0.33 -4.30
CA SER A 77 -4.79 -0.04 -2.90
C SER A 77 -3.52 -0.83 -2.66
N THR A 78 -3.08 -0.88 -1.41
CA THR A 78 -1.94 -1.70 -1.00
C THR A 78 -2.34 -2.62 0.13
N ILE A 79 -2.18 -3.92 -0.07
CA ILE A 79 -2.28 -4.93 0.98
C ILE A 79 -0.87 -5.29 1.43
N SER A 80 -0.61 -5.12 2.72
CA SER A 80 0.66 -5.46 3.32
C SER A 80 0.60 -6.84 3.97
N LEU A 81 1.46 -7.73 3.49
CA LEU A 81 1.83 -8.98 4.12
C LEU A 81 3.09 -8.83 4.99
N GLU A 82 3.45 -7.60 5.36
CA GLU A 82 4.48 -7.36 6.37
C GLU A 82 3.99 -7.85 7.74
N GLY A 83 4.78 -8.70 8.41
CA GLY A 83 4.41 -9.31 9.69
C GLY A 83 3.74 -10.68 9.58
N TYR A 84 3.33 -11.08 8.36
CA TYR A 84 2.87 -12.45 8.10
C TYR A 84 4.05 -13.42 8.06
N SER A 85 3.78 -14.69 8.37
CA SER A 85 4.80 -15.74 8.35
C SER A 85 5.32 -15.96 6.92
N SER A 86 6.59 -16.32 6.78
CA SER A 86 7.14 -16.70 5.48
C SER A 86 6.46 -17.98 4.99
N GLY A 87 6.01 -17.98 3.74
CA GLY A 87 5.24 -19.08 3.19
C GLY A 87 4.64 -18.75 1.83
N ILE A 88 3.75 -19.63 1.39
CA ILE A 88 2.96 -19.44 0.18
C ILE A 88 1.60 -18.90 0.60
N TYR A 89 1.16 -17.87 -0.11
CA TYR A 89 -0.17 -17.29 0.03
C TYR A 89 -0.87 -17.30 -1.33
N PHE A 90 -2.20 -17.30 -1.31
CA PHE A 90 -3.04 -17.25 -2.49
C PHE A 90 -3.89 -15.99 -2.42
N LEU A 91 -3.69 -15.08 -3.38
CA LEU A 91 -4.57 -13.93 -3.58
C LEU A 91 -5.67 -14.35 -4.55
N GLU A 92 -6.91 -14.35 -4.07
CA GLU A 92 -8.10 -14.47 -4.88
C GLU A 92 -8.66 -13.07 -5.14
N ILE A 93 -8.83 -12.76 -6.42
CA ILE A 93 -9.46 -11.55 -6.91
C ILE A 93 -10.78 -11.96 -7.55
N ILE A 94 -11.89 -11.49 -7.01
CA ILE A 94 -13.22 -11.69 -7.61
C ILE A 94 -13.64 -10.38 -8.24
N GLU A 95 -13.76 -10.34 -9.56
CA GLU A 95 -14.21 -9.18 -10.34
C GLU A 95 -15.41 -9.61 -11.18
N ASN A 96 -16.56 -8.90 -11.06
CA ASN A 96 -17.78 -9.22 -11.81
C ASN A 96 -18.15 -10.71 -11.74
N ASP A 97 -18.19 -11.27 -10.51
CA ASP A 97 -18.46 -12.69 -10.21
C ASP A 97 -17.45 -13.70 -10.80
N LYS A 98 -16.28 -13.25 -11.29
CA LYS A 98 -15.21 -14.12 -11.79
C LYS A 98 -14.01 -14.10 -10.86
N ALA A 99 -13.66 -15.27 -10.33
CA ALA A 99 -12.49 -15.44 -9.47
C ALA A 99 -11.21 -15.74 -10.27
N THR A 100 -10.13 -15.03 -9.95
CA THR A 100 -8.76 -15.30 -10.42
C THR A 100 -7.85 -15.50 -9.22
N ILE A 101 -7.02 -16.55 -9.23
CA ILE A 101 -6.15 -16.90 -8.10
C ILE A 101 -4.68 -16.71 -8.51
N HIS A 102 -3.94 -15.96 -7.69
CA HIS A 102 -2.52 -15.70 -7.86
C HIS A 102 -1.73 -16.24 -6.66
N ARG A 103 -0.63 -16.95 -6.95
CA ARG A 103 0.29 -17.44 -5.93
C ARG A 103 1.31 -16.36 -5.56
N ILE A 104 1.44 -16.07 -4.27
CA ILE A 104 2.40 -15.13 -3.71
C ILE A 104 3.38 -15.91 -2.83
N ASN A 105 4.69 -15.75 -3.06
CA ASN A 105 5.72 -16.28 -2.17
C ASN A 105 6.21 -15.16 -1.25
N VAL A 106 5.98 -15.31 0.05
CA VAL A 106 6.43 -14.39 1.10
C VAL A 106 7.70 -14.97 1.74
N GLU A 107 8.79 -14.21 1.69
CA GLU A 107 10.04 -14.60 2.32
C GLU A 107 10.28 -13.78 3.59
N ALA A 108 10.96 -14.38 4.57
CA ALA A 108 11.37 -13.67 5.77
C ALA A 108 12.37 -12.57 5.43
N LYS A 109 12.24 -11.40 6.08
CA LYS A 109 13.19 -10.30 5.97
C LYS A 109 14.55 -10.78 6.49
N LYS A 110 15.53 -10.91 5.58
CA LYS A 110 16.92 -11.16 5.99
C LYS A 110 17.44 -9.92 6.71
N VAL A 111 17.45 -9.94 8.04
CA VAL A 111 18.11 -8.90 8.83
C VAL A 111 19.61 -9.02 8.52
N LYS A 112 20.12 -8.09 7.71
CA LYS A 112 21.57 -7.93 7.57
C LYS A 112 22.08 -7.42 8.92
N ASN A 113 22.59 -8.33 9.75
CA ASN A 113 23.34 -7.95 10.94
C ASN A 113 24.54 -7.12 10.48
N LYS A 114 24.42 -5.79 10.56
CA LYS A 114 25.53 -4.88 10.31
C LYS A 114 26.45 -5.04 11.51
N THR A 115 27.47 -5.88 11.40
CA THR A 115 28.51 -6.01 12.42
C THR A 115 29.11 -4.63 12.62
N ILE A 116 28.73 -3.98 13.72
CA ILE A 116 29.36 -2.73 14.16
C ILE A 116 30.78 -3.14 14.54
N LYS A 117 31.76 -2.81 13.70
CA LYS A 117 33.17 -2.95 14.09
C LYS A 117 33.38 -2.00 15.27
N GLN A 118 33.36 -2.55 16.46
CA GLN A 118 33.68 -1.83 17.69
C GLN A 118 35.14 -1.41 17.58
N CYS A 119 35.40 -0.12 17.35
CA CYS A 119 36.75 0.43 17.39
C CYS A 119 37.30 0.22 18.81
N PRO A 120 38.49 -0.36 18.99
CA PRO A 120 39.11 -0.42 20.31
C PRO A 120 39.41 1.02 20.74
N SER A 121 38.71 1.50 21.76
CA SER A 121 39.06 2.75 22.42
C SER A 121 40.49 2.63 22.93
N LEU A 122 41.35 3.56 22.50
CA LEU A 122 42.70 3.72 23.03
C LEU A 122 42.59 3.96 24.54
N GLN A 123 42.91 2.94 25.33
CA GLN A 123 43.23 3.12 26.74
C GLN A 123 44.55 3.91 26.78
N ARG A 124 44.49 5.10 27.35
CA ARG A 124 45.63 5.88 27.80
C ARG A 124 45.31 6.49 29.14
#